data_AF-A0A1I8P8Q6-F1
#
_entry.id   AF-A0A1I8P8Q6-F1
#
_cell.length_a   1.000
_cell.length_b   1.000
_cell.length_c   1.000
_cell.angle_alpha   90.00
_cell.angle_beta   90.00
_cell.angle_gamma   90.00
#
_symmetry.space_group_name_H-M   'P 1'
#
loop_
_entity.id
_entity.type
_entity.pdbx_description
1 polymer ?
#
loop_
_entity_poly.entity_id
_entity_poly.type
_entity_poly.pdbx_seq_one_letter_code
_entity_poly.pdbx_strand_id
1 'polypeptide(L)'
;MWLKESSAGCCNIFQRLPEELQCFLPELYAELQRLQNLHRHSFVKNQRILNLAKTKNIKKTPRFVPICPCKFKKPIEVIHLDQKENTRTEQLAYPKARKLLVFKDEIKKLFPPNRIINLNRLIRKSLLSLYSRLANVQPPEEMQPIKKWDRAEWTKHLKKLRKLAKPKVAKPQPKIPNKRMPLQSMKRYKNLSRPVKRDVLEKPDWTLTHELKRYKATKRLMNLAKPLIRDTSMLYQELPIKIPQTVLKHKATKRTLDLSQPKARKTSPEISENPFAISPNALKAKASKRTKDLAEPKEYENTHIREDPFAISPAALKAKAKPRTLELAKPKK
;
A
#
# COMPACT_ATOMS: atom_id res chain seq x y z
N MET A 1 57.00 -31.17 7.93
CA MET A 1 56.12 -30.27 8.71
C MET A 1 54.86 -30.04 7.90
N TRP A 2 53.79 -30.74 8.27
CA TRP A 2 52.50 -30.71 7.59
C TRP A 2 51.73 -29.47 8.04
N LEU A 3 51.44 -28.54 7.12
CA LEU A 3 50.41 -27.53 7.34
C LEU A 3 49.07 -28.16 6.97
N LYS A 4 48.34 -28.61 8.00
CA LYS A 4 46.93 -29.00 7.90
C LYS A 4 46.13 -27.79 7.42
N GLU A 5 45.56 -27.89 6.23
CA GLU A 5 44.45 -27.05 5.81
C GLU A 5 43.26 -27.35 6.72
N SER A 6 42.90 -26.38 7.57
CA SER A 6 41.67 -26.46 8.37
C SER A 6 40.51 -26.00 7.49
N SER A 7 39.74 -26.96 7.00
CA SER A 7 38.45 -26.69 6.36
C SER A 7 37.46 -26.17 7.41
N ALA A 8 36.73 -25.10 7.06
CA ALA A 8 35.77 -24.47 7.96
C ALA A 8 34.57 -25.39 8.23
N GLY A 9 34.42 -25.85 9.47
CA GLY A 9 33.34 -26.72 9.95
C GLY A 9 31.99 -26.02 10.12
N CYS A 10 31.44 -25.38 9.08
CA CYS A 10 30.11 -24.76 9.16
C CYS A 10 29.09 -25.22 8.11
N CYS A 11 29.49 -26.07 7.16
CA CYS A 11 28.54 -26.66 6.21
C CYS A 11 28.43 -28.16 6.47
N ASN A 12 27.32 -28.59 7.05
CA ASN A 12 26.96 -30.01 7.07
C ASN A 12 26.83 -30.46 5.61
N ILE A 13 27.82 -31.20 5.13
CA ILE A 13 27.71 -31.94 3.88
C ILE A 13 26.68 -33.04 4.18
N PHE A 14 25.43 -32.82 3.75
CA PHE A 14 24.39 -33.83 3.85
C PHE A 14 24.87 -35.06 3.09
N GLN A 15 24.96 -36.19 3.79
CA GLN A 15 25.27 -37.48 3.19
C GLN A 15 24.28 -37.74 2.05
N ARG A 16 24.77 -38.28 0.93
CA ARG A 16 23.89 -38.75 -0.14
C ARG A 16 22.93 -39.77 0.46
N LEU A 17 21.64 -39.62 0.16
CA LEU A 17 20.62 -40.58 0.57
C LEU A 17 21.03 -41.99 0.09
N PRO A 18 20.81 -43.04 0.91
CA PRO A 18 21.04 -44.42 0.53
C PRO A 18 20.46 -44.75 -0.85
N GLU A 19 21.16 -45.54 -1.65
CA GLU A 19 20.74 -45.87 -3.03
C GLU A 19 19.36 -46.54 -3.08
N GLU A 20 19.01 -47.29 -2.04
CA GLU A 20 17.70 -47.93 -1.86
C GLU A 20 16.53 -46.93 -1.81
N LEU A 21 16.78 -45.70 -1.36
CA LEU A 21 15.77 -44.63 -1.29
C LEU A 21 15.58 -43.90 -2.63
N GLN A 22 16.44 -44.13 -3.63
CA GLN A 22 16.28 -43.52 -4.95
C GLN A 22 15.03 -44.02 -5.66
N CYS A 23 14.61 -45.26 -5.40
CA CYS A 23 13.38 -45.86 -5.95
C CYS A 23 12.13 -45.09 -5.51
N PHE A 24 12.14 -44.45 -4.33
CA PHE A 24 11.00 -43.68 -3.79
C PHE A 24 11.06 -42.19 -4.14
N LEU A 25 12.18 -41.68 -4.68
CA LEU A 25 12.30 -40.27 -5.08
C LEU A 25 11.23 -39.82 -6.07
N PRO A 26 10.82 -40.61 -7.08
CA PRO A 26 9.75 -40.22 -7.99
C PRO A 26 8.41 -40.05 -7.28
N GLU A 27 8.08 -40.96 -6.35
CA GLU A 27 6.84 -40.91 -5.57
C GLU A 27 6.84 -39.72 -4.61
N LEU A 28 7.94 -39.52 -3.88
CA LEU A 28 8.11 -38.36 -3.01
C LEU A 28 8.04 -37.04 -3.78
N TYR A 29 8.60 -36.98 -4.99
CA TYR A 29 8.53 -35.80 -5.84
C TYR A 29 7.10 -35.56 -6.33
N ALA A 30 6.38 -36.61 -6.73
CA ALA A 30 4.98 -36.53 -7.12
C ALA A 30 4.08 -36.05 -5.97
N GLU A 31 4.28 -36.56 -4.75
CA GLU A 31 3.55 -36.10 -3.56
C GLU A 31 3.89 -34.65 -3.19
N LEU A 32 5.17 -34.26 -3.24
CA LEU A 32 5.58 -32.87 -3.03
C LEU A 32 4.95 -31.94 -4.06
N GLN A 33 4.94 -32.35 -5.33
CA GLN A 33 4.34 -31.56 -6.41
C GLN A 33 2.81 -31.47 -6.24
N ARG A 34 2.16 -32.55 -5.79
CA ARG A 34 0.72 -32.55 -5.45
C ARG A 34 0.41 -31.61 -4.28
N LEU A 35 1.21 -31.62 -3.21
CA LEU A 35 1.10 -30.69 -2.09
C LEU A 35 1.32 -29.24 -2.51
N GLN A 36 2.33 -28.98 -3.34
CA GLN A 36 2.58 -27.65 -3.89
C GLN A 36 1.42 -27.16 -4.78
N ASN A 37 0.80 -28.04 -5.56
CA ASN A 37 -0.36 -27.72 -6.38
C ASN A 37 -1.61 -27.44 -5.54
N LEU A 38 -1.85 -28.23 -4.49
CA LEU A 38 -2.93 -27.98 -3.51
C LEU A 38 -2.72 -26.65 -2.77
N HIS A 39 -1.47 -26.35 -2.37
CA HIS A 39 -1.11 -25.09 -1.76
C HIS A 39 -1.32 -23.91 -2.71
N ARG A 40 -0.93 -24.02 -3.98
CA ARG A 40 -1.21 -23.00 -4.99
C ARG A 40 -2.71 -22.83 -5.23
N HIS A 41 -3.49 -23.91 -5.25
CA HIS A 41 -4.95 -23.83 -5.45
C HIS A 41 -5.72 -23.32 -4.24
N SER A 42 -5.27 -23.56 -3.01
CA SER A 42 -5.89 -23.00 -1.80
C SER A 42 -5.81 -21.47 -1.78
N PHE A 43 -4.78 -20.90 -2.40
CA PHE A 43 -4.62 -19.46 -2.59
C PHE A 43 -5.42 -18.86 -3.77
N VAL A 44 -5.78 -19.66 -4.78
CA VAL A 44 -6.54 -19.18 -5.95
C VAL A 44 -8.05 -19.15 -5.69
N LYS A 45 -8.61 -20.06 -4.87
CA LYS A 45 -10.05 -20.09 -4.58
C LYS A 45 -10.56 -18.81 -3.87
N ASN A 46 -9.69 -18.08 -3.18
CA ASN A 46 -10.04 -16.86 -2.46
C ASN A 46 -9.10 -15.69 -2.82
N GLN A 47 -9.02 -15.35 -4.11
CA GLN A 47 -8.25 -14.19 -4.59
C GLN A 47 -8.57 -12.90 -3.81
N ARG A 48 -9.80 -12.75 -3.31
CA ARG A 48 -10.23 -11.63 -2.47
C ARG A 48 -9.53 -11.59 -1.11
N ILE A 49 -9.41 -12.72 -0.42
CA ILE A 49 -8.70 -12.82 0.88
C ILE A 49 -7.21 -12.57 0.65
N LEU A 50 -6.65 -13.08 -0.45
CA LEU A 50 -5.26 -12.86 -0.80
C LEU A 50 -4.96 -11.41 -1.19
N ASN A 51 -5.91 -10.72 -1.84
CA ASN A 51 -5.82 -9.28 -2.12
C ASN A 51 -6.03 -8.41 -0.88
N LEU A 52 -6.72 -8.92 0.15
CA LEU A 52 -6.80 -8.29 1.48
C LEU A 52 -5.52 -8.53 2.30
N ALA A 53 -4.90 -9.70 2.17
CA ALA A 53 -3.66 -10.08 2.84
C ALA A 53 -2.41 -9.48 2.16
N LYS A 54 -2.44 -9.25 0.84
CA LYS A 54 -1.46 -8.44 0.12
C LYS A 54 -1.55 -7.03 0.69
N THR A 55 -0.61 -6.68 1.56
CA THR A 55 -0.49 -5.31 2.05
C THR A 55 -0.30 -4.42 0.83
N LYS A 56 -1.32 -3.64 0.46
CA LYS A 56 -1.20 -2.64 -0.61
C LYS A 56 0.12 -1.92 -0.39
N ASN A 57 0.96 -1.86 -1.42
CA ASN A 57 2.29 -1.24 -1.42
C ASN A 57 2.19 0.27 -1.12
N ILE A 58 1.74 0.62 0.06
CA ILE A 58 1.93 1.89 0.73
C ILE A 58 3.32 1.74 1.31
N LYS A 59 4.30 2.41 0.70
CA LYS A 59 5.69 2.55 1.17
C LYS A 59 5.73 2.52 2.70
N LYS A 60 6.01 1.35 3.28
CA LYS A 60 6.14 1.18 4.73
C LYS A 60 7.53 1.66 5.09
N THR A 61 7.66 2.96 5.35
CA THR A 61 8.55 3.36 6.44
C THR A 61 8.02 2.68 7.70
N PRO A 62 8.85 1.99 8.50
CA PRO A 62 8.40 1.39 9.75
C PRO A 62 7.80 2.50 10.62
N ARG A 63 6.49 2.43 10.90
CA ARG A 63 5.79 3.49 11.67
C ARG A 63 6.13 3.47 13.15
N PHE A 64 6.84 2.45 13.63
CA PHE A 64 7.28 2.37 15.00
C PHE A 64 8.53 1.50 15.08
N VAL A 65 9.67 2.14 15.34
CA VAL A 65 10.85 1.48 15.90
C VAL A 65 10.83 1.91 17.37
N PRO A 66 10.75 0.99 18.34
CA PRO A 66 10.82 1.37 19.75
C PRO A 66 12.21 1.99 19.99
N ILE A 67 12.23 3.31 20.20
CA ILE A 67 13.44 4.01 20.63
C ILE A 67 13.54 3.76 22.13
N CYS A 68 14.66 3.18 22.59
CA CYS A 68 14.92 3.01 24.02
C CYS A 68 14.83 4.37 24.73
N PRO A 69 14.08 4.48 25.85
CA PRO A 69 13.95 5.72 26.63
C PRO A 69 15.29 6.23 27.18
N CYS A 70 16.31 5.36 27.21
CA CYS A 70 17.67 5.66 27.61
C CYS A 70 18.43 6.66 26.70
N LYS A 71 17.87 7.04 25.53
CA LYS A 71 18.50 8.00 24.59
C LYS A 71 17.96 9.43 24.68
N PHE A 72 16.98 9.70 25.54
CA PHE A 72 16.49 11.06 25.74
C PHE A 72 17.39 11.79 26.74
N LYS A 73 18.01 12.90 26.32
CA LYS A 73 18.89 13.72 27.18
C LYS A 73 18.13 14.47 28.30
N LYS A 74 16.80 14.41 28.33
CA LYS A 74 15.94 15.03 29.36
C LYS A 74 14.93 13.99 29.87
N PRO A 75 14.57 14.01 31.16
CA PRO A 75 13.53 13.15 31.70
C PRO A 75 12.19 13.48 31.02
N ILE A 76 11.35 12.46 30.86
CA ILE A 76 9.98 12.62 30.34
C ILE A 76 9.18 13.31 31.44
N GLU A 77 8.88 14.60 31.26
CA GLU A 77 7.98 15.32 32.16
C GLU A 77 6.54 14.88 31.91
N VAL A 78 5.94 14.26 32.93
CA VAL A 78 4.51 13.94 32.93
C VAL A 78 3.77 15.22 33.28
N ILE A 79 3.30 15.94 32.26
CA ILE A 79 2.49 17.14 32.46
C ILE A 79 1.17 16.72 33.12
N HIS A 80 0.94 17.18 34.34
CA HIS A 80 -0.29 16.93 35.08
C HIS A 80 -1.42 17.79 34.49
N LEU A 81 -2.59 17.19 34.28
CA LEU A 81 -3.75 17.80 33.61
C LEU A 81 -4.31 19.05 34.31
N ASP A 82 -3.81 19.37 35.51
CA ASP A 82 -4.30 20.44 36.36
C ASP A 82 -3.77 21.82 35.95
N GLN A 83 -2.71 21.88 35.15
CA GLN A 83 -2.23 23.13 34.54
C GLN A 83 -2.91 23.33 33.18
N LYS A 84 -4.05 24.03 33.17
CA LYS A 84 -4.64 24.54 31.92
C LYS A 84 -3.76 25.66 31.37
N GLU A 85 -2.70 25.30 30.66
CA GLU A 85 -2.01 26.26 29.82
C GLU A 85 -2.97 26.76 28.73
N ASN A 86 -2.91 28.06 28.43
CA ASN A 86 -3.66 28.74 27.38
C ASN A 86 -3.16 28.33 25.97
N THR A 87 -2.96 27.04 25.74
CA THR A 87 -2.42 26.44 24.52
C THR A 87 -3.20 26.87 23.27
N ARG A 88 -4.49 27.19 23.40
CA ARG A 88 -5.31 27.67 22.28
C ARG A 88 -4.92 29.07 21.81
N THR A 89 -4.66 30.02 22.71
CA THR A 89 -4.30 31.40 22.33
C THR A 89 -2.89 31.45 21.75
N GLU A 90 -1.95 30.67 22.29
CA GLU A 90 -0.60 30.51 21.76
C GLU A 90 -0.59 29.82 20.38
N GLN A 91 -1.44 28.80 20.18
CA GLN A 91 -1.59 28.12 18.89
C GLN A 91 -2.23 29.02 17.82
N LEU A 92 -3.15 29.92 18.21
CA LEU A 92 -3.74 30.92 17.31
C LEU A 92 -2.78 32.07 16.97
N ALA A 93 -1.77 32.32 17.81
CA ALA A 93 -0.71 33.28 17.53
C ALA A 93 0.19 32.84 16.36
N TYR A 94 0.17 31.56 15.96
CA TYR A 94 1.05 31.08 14.89
C TYR A 94 0.65 31.66 13.51
N PRO A 95 1.55 32.34 12.79
CA PRO A 95 1.21 33.08 11.56
C PRO A 95 0.59 32.20 10.47
N LYS A 96 1.03 30.95 10.37
CA LYS A 96 0.54 30.00 9.36
C LYS A 96 -0.87 29.49 9.68
N ALA A 97 -1.18 29.27 10.97
CA ALA A 97 -2.52 28.88 11.40
C ALA A 97 -3.52 30.03 11.21
N ARG A 98 -3.11 31.25 11.59
CA ARG A 98 -3.90 32.47 11.38
C ARG A 98 -4.20 32.73 9.90
N LYS A 99 -3.20 32.64 9.02
CA LYS A 99 -3.39 32.77 7.56
C LYS A 99 -4.38 31.74 7.01
N LEU A 100 -4.32 30.49 7.45
CA LEU A 100 -5.25 29.44 7.00
C LEU A 100 -6.68 29.65 7.52
N LEU A 101 -6.85 30.23 8.71
CA LEU A 101 -8.17 30.58 9.26
C LEU A 101 -8.79 31.76 8.53
N VAL A 102 -8.05 32.84 8.31
CA VAL A 102 -8.51 33.99 7.52
C VAL A 102 -8.90 33.54 6.10
N PHE A 103 -8.05 32.73 5.47
CA PHE A 103 -8.32 32.16 4.15
C PHE A 103 -9.53 31.22 4.14
N LYS A 104 -9.80 30.50 5.24
CA LYS A 104 -11.00 29.67 5.38
C LYS A 104 -12.25 30.52 5.37
N ASP A 105 -12.25 31.63 6.10
CA ASP A 105 -13.41 32.51 6.23
C ASP A 105 -13.73 33.22 4.91
N GLU A 106 -12.70 33.58 4.13
CA GLU A 106 -12.83 34.07 2.76
C GLU A 106 -13.41 32.98 1.82
N ILE A 107 -12.84 31.77 1.84
CA ILE A 107 -13.27 30.67 0.96
C ILE A 107 -14.66 30.15 1.31
N LYS A 108 -15.07 30.20 2.58
CA LYS A 108 -16.39 29.74 3.02
C LYS A 108 -17.51 30.53 2.34
N LYS A 109 -17.25 31.79 1.97
CA LYS A 109 -18.19 32.63 1.21
C LYS A 109 -18.23 32.29 -0.28
N LEU A 110 -17.11 31.83 -0.84
CA LEU A 110 -16.91 31.69 -2.30
C LEU A 110 -17.09 30.26 -2.83
N PHE A 111 -16.89 29.23 -2.00
CA PHE A 111 -16.82 27.84 -2.47
C PHE A 111 -17.76 26.88 -1.71
N PRO A 112 -18.25 25.82 -2.38
CA PRO A 112 -19.09 24.80 -1.76
C PRO A 112 -18.37 24.02 -0.64
N PRO A 113 -19.13 23.47 0.34
CA PRO A 113 -18.59 22.90 1.59
C PRO A 113 -17.57 21.76 1.37
N ASN A 114 -17.66 21.05 0.24
CA ASN A 114 -16.75 19.96 -0.09
C ASN A 114 -15.28 20.41 -0.27
N ARG A 115 -15.04 21.64 -0.75
CA ARG A 115 -13.68 22.19 -0.86
C ARG A 115 -13.12 22.63 0.50
N ILE A 116 -14.00 22.98 1.44
CA ILE A 116 -13.65 23.34 2.82
C ILE A 116 -13.08 22.13 3.57
N ILE A 117 -13.44 20.89 3.19
CA ILE A 117 -12.91 19.65 3.80
C ILE A 117 -11.39 19.56 3.65
N ASN A 118 -10.84 19.87 2.47
CA ASN A 118 -9.40 19.84 2.24
C ASN A 118 -8.68 20.94 3.02
N LEU A 119 -9.29 22.11 3.14
CA LEU A 119 -8.75 23.22 3.92
C LEU A 119 -8.79 22.90 5.43
N ASN A 120 -9.86 22.27 5.91
CA ASN A 120 -9.93 21.73 7.27
C ASN A 120 -8.88 20.63 7.51
N ARG A 121 -8.56 19.79 6.51
CA ARG A 121 -7.44 18.85 6.60
C ARG A 121 -6.09 19.54 6.69
N LEU A 122 -5.90 20.66 5.99
CA LEU A 122 -4.68 21.47 6.07
C LEU A 122 -4.55 22.19 7.41
N ILE A 123 -5.64 22.79 7.93
CA ILE A 123 -5.70 23.40 9.26
C ILE A 123 -5.40 22.36 10.34
N ARG A 124 -5.98 21.15 10.22
CA ARG A 124 -5.64 20.05 11.11
C ARG A 124 -4.13 19.76 10.99
N LYS A 125 -3.61 19.50 9.79
CA LYS A 125 -2.18 19.22 9.59
C LYS A 125 -1.23 20.34 10.08
N SER A 126 -1.68 21.59 10.16
CA SER A 126 -0.91 22.69 10.74
C SER A 126 -1.08 22.75 12.26
N LEU A 127 -0.14 22.18 13.04
CA LEU A 127 0.01 22.24 14.52
C LEU A 127 -1.22 21.94 15.41
N LEU A 128 -2.44 21.89 14.85
CA LEU A 128 -3.74 21.70 15.51
C LEU A 128 -4.26 20.26 15.34
N SER A 129 -3.45 19.35 14.80
CA SER A 129 -3.83 17.97 14.54
C SER A 129 -3.54 17.09 15.74
N LEU A 130 -4.43 16.15 16.02
CA LEU A 130 -4.18 15.03 16.94
C LEU A 130 -2.85 14.32 16.64
N TYR A 131 -2.46 14.23 15.36
CA TYR A 131 -1.17 13.67 14.94
C TYR A 131 0.04 14.59 15.15
N SER A 132 -0.12 15.93 15.24
CA SER A 132 0.99 16.80 15.64
C SER A 132 1.20 16.76 17.15
N ARG A 133 0.11 16.59 17.91
CA ARG A 133 0.13 16.30 19.36
C ARG A 133 0.77 14.94 19.66
N LEU A 134 0.37 13.89 18.95
CA LEU A 134 0.97 12.54 19.09
C LEU A 134 2.43 12.47 18.61
N ALA A 135 2.85 13.37 17.72
CA ALA A 135 4.22 13.42 17.24
C ALA A 135 5.14 14.32 18.10
N ASN A 136 4.64 14.90 19.21
CA ASN A 136 5.38 15.84 20.07
C ASN A 136 6.14 16.92 19.28
N VAL A 137 5.56 17.41 18.18
CA VAL A 137 6.17 18.51 17.42
C VAL A 137 5.88 19.78 18.20
N GLN A 138 6.78 20.14 19.12
CA GLN A 138 6.70 21.41 19.82
C GLN A 138 6.98 22.55 18.83
N PRO A 139 6.26 23.68 18.95
CA PRO A 139 6.65 24.88 18.25
C PRO A 139 8.10 25.23 18.64
N PRO A 140 8.91 25.78 17.72
CA PRO A 140 10.22 26.27 18.10
C PRO A 140 10.03 27.32 19.22
N GLU A 141 10.69 27.11 20.36
CA GLU A 141 10.62 27.98 21.54
C GLU A 141 11.05 29.42 21.20
N GLU A 142 11.91 29.57 20.20
CA GLU A 142 12.38 30.86 19.70
C GLU A 142 11.93 31.08 18.26
N MET A 143 11.43 32.28 17.99
CA MET A 143 11.26 32.75 16.61
C MET A 143 12.64 32.75 15.98
N GLN A 144 12.91 31.79 15.09
CA GLN A 144 14.16 31.81 14.35
C GLN A 144 14.26 33.15 13.63
N PRO A 145 15.31 33.95 13.91
CA PRO A 145 15.42 35.26 13.32
C PRO A 145 15.41 35.07 11.80
N ILE A 146 14.52 35.80 11.12
CA ILE A 146 14.45 35.74 9.66
C ILE A 146 15.83 36.18 9.16
N LYS A 147 16.58 35.24 8.58
CA LYS A 147 17.89 35.51 8.00
C LYS A 147 17.69 36.59 6.94
N LYS A 148 18.09 37.82 7.26
CA LYS A 148 18.15 38.93 6.30
C LYS A 148 19.16 38.50 5.24
N TRP A 149 18.78 38.63 3.97
CA TRP A 149 19.69 38.24 2.90
C TRP A 149 20.89 39.15 2.88
N ASP A 150 22.07 38.55 2.73
CA ASP A 150 23.29 39.30 2.49
C ASP A 150 23.20 40.05 1.15
N ARG A 151 23.97 41.12 0.98
CA ARG A 151 24.05 41.85 -0.32
C ARG A 151 24.34 40.90 -1.49
N ALA A 152 25.18 39.89 -1.29
CA ALA A 152 25.51 38.88 -2.30
C ALA A 152 24.34 37.91 -2.59
N GLU A 153 23.53 37.58 -1.59
CA GLU A 153 22.31 36.78 -1.78
C GLU A 153 21.24 37.60 -2.50
N TRP A 154 21.11 38.89 -2.15
CA TRP A 154 20.20 39.82 -2.80
C TRP A 154 20.54 40.04 -4.28
N THR A 155 21.82 40.21 -4.64
CA THR A 155 22.23 40.34 -6.05
C THR A 155 21.98 39.06 -6.85
N LYS A 156 22.22 37.88 -6.27
CA LYS A 156 21.85 36.58 -6.88
C LYS A 156 20.34 36.49 -7.11
N HIS A 157 19.54 36.93 -6.14
CA HIS A 157 18.09 36.95 -6.26
C HIS A 157 17.60 37.90 -7.36
N LEU A 158 18.12 39.14 -7.40
CA LEU A 158 17.79 40.10 -8.46
C LEU A 158 18.15 39.57 -9.84
N LYS A 159 19.29 38.89 -9.99
CA LYS A 159 19.69 38.24 -11.25
C LYS A 159 18.69 37.15 -11.66
N LYS A 160 18.17 36.38 -10.70
CA LYS A 160 17.14 35.36 -10.94
C LYS A 160 15.80 35.99 -11.34
N LEU A 161 15.38 37.04 -10.67
CA LEU A 161 14.17 37.80 -11.02
C LEU A 161 14.27 38.38 -12.44
N ARG A 162 15.39 39.01 -12.79
CA ARG A 162 15.65 39.52 -14.15
C ARG A 162 15.59 38.41 -15.20
N LYS A 163 16.02 37.18 -14.88
CA LYS A 163 15.92 36.03 -15.80
C LYS A 163 14.47 35.55 -15.98
N LEU A 164 13.69 35.53 -14.90
CA LEU A 164 12.28 35.11 -14.93
C LEU A 164 11.35 36.17 -15.54
N ALA A 165 11.70 37.44 -15.40
CA ALA A 165 10.95 38.56 -15.99
C ALA A 165 11.11 38.64 -17.52
N LYS A 166 12.07 37.92 -18.11
CA LYS A 166 12.17 37.82 -19.56
C LYS A 166 10.93 37.10 -20.09
N PRO A 167 10.24 37.64 -21.11
CA PRO A 167 9.10 36.96 -21.72
C PRO A 167 9.53 35.58 -22.21
N LYS A 168 8.68 34.58 -21.99
CA LYS A 168 8.94 33.24 -22.52
C LYS A 168 9.03 33.34 -24.03
N VAL A 169 10.17 32.94 -24.59
CA VAL A 169 10.36 32.85 -26.04
C VAL A 169 9.26 31.93 -26.58
N ALA A 170 8.47 32.45 -27.54
CA ALA A 170 7.48 31.64 -28.24
C ALA A 170 8.19 30.40 -28.82
N LYS A 171 7.60 29.22 -28.62
CA LYS A 171 8.14 28.01 -29.22
C LYS A 171 8.18 28.22 -30.73
N PRO A 172 9.31 27.94 -31.41
CA PRO A 172 9.36 28.04 -32.86
C PRO A 172 8.26 27.15 -33.43
N GLN A 173 7.61 27.62 -34.50
CA GLN A 173 6.62 26.81 -35.19
C GLN A 173 7.26 25.49 -35.66
N PRO A 174 6.54 24.36 -35.57
CA PRO A 174 7.06 23.10 -36.04
C PRO A 174 7.44 23.23 -37.53
N LYS A 175 8.68 22.86 -37.87
CA LYS A 175 9.12 22.87 -39.26
C LYS A 175 8.19 21.97 -40.07
N ILE A 176 7.67 22.49 -41.18
CA ILE A 176 6.87 21.71 -42.12
C ILE A 176 7.75 20.55 -42.61
N PRO A 177 7.24 19.30 -42.64
CA PRO A 177 8.02 18.19 -43.16
C PRO A 177 8.36 18.42 -44.63
N ASN A 178 9.65 18.35 -44.96
CA ASN A 178 10.11 18.42 -46.35
C ASN A 178 9.40 17.35 -47.21
N LYS A 179 9.08 17.69 -48.47
CA LYS A 179 8.59 16.72 -49.46
C LYS A 179 9.59 15.56 -49.54
N ARG A 180 9.13 14.36 -49.17
CA ARG A 180 9.98 13.16 -49.19
C ARG A 180 10.16 12.71 -50.63
N MET A 181 11.39 12.29 -50.94
CA MET A 181 11.74 11.71 -52.22
C MET A 181 10.91 10.42 -52.47
N PRO A 182 10.38 10.17 -53.68
CA PRO A 182 9.58 8.99 -53.96
C PRO A 182 10.40 7.70 -53.76
N LEU A 183 9.78 6.67 -53.20
CA LEU A 183 10.47 5.45 -52.73
C LEU A 183 11.33 4.78 -53.82
N GLN A 184 10.83 4.76 -55.06
CA GLN A 184 11.51 4.16 -56.23
C GLN A 184 12.79 4.89 -56.64
N SER A 185 12.91 6.19 -56.33
CA SER A 185 14.10 6.99 -56.64
C SER A 185 15.23 6.81 -55.61
N MET A 186 14.96 6.20 -54.46
CA MET A 186 15.98 5.96 -53.44
C MET A 186 16.86 4.77 -53.83
N LYS A 187 18.11 4.98 -54.26
CA LYS A 187 19.06 3.88 -54.62
C LYS A 187 19.13 2.74 -53.59
N ARG A 188 18.85 3.03 -52.31
CA ARG A 188 18.85 2.08 -51.20
C ARG A 188 17.56 1.25 -51.03
N TYR A 189 16.47 1.53 -51.75
CA TYR A 189 15.17 0.87 -51.52
C TYR A 189 15.27 -0.65 -51.73
N LYS A 190 16.00 -1.11 -52.75
CA LYS A 190 16.22 -2.54 -53.03
C LYS A 190 16.97 -3.26 -51.91
N ASN A 191 17.82 -2.54 -51.18
CA ASN A 191 18.58 -3.08 -50.05
C ASN A 191 17.74 -3.09 -48.77
N LEU A 192 16.85 -2.11 -48.61
CA LEU A 192 15.90 -2.03 -47.48
C LEU A 192 14.75 -3.04 -47.61
N SER A 193 14.36 -3.42 -48.83
CA SER A 193 13.33 -4.42 -49.09
C SER A 193 13.81 -5.86 -48.88
N ARG A 194 15.12 -6.09 -48.76
CA ARG A 194 15.66 -7.41 -48.42
C ARG A 194 15.45 -7.67 -46.93
N PRO A 195 14.93 -8.84 -46.53
CA PRO A 195 14.82 -9.20 -45.12
C PRO A 195 16.22 -9.22 -44.50
N VAL A 196 16.40 -8.47 -43.41
CA VAL A 196 17.65 -8.47 -42.67
C VAL A 196 17.79 -9.83 -41.98
N LYS A 197 18.68 -10.69 -42.48
CA LYS A 197 19.09 -11.89 -41.76
C LYS A 197 19.87 -11.43 -40.53
N ARG A 198 19.26 -11.60 -39.35
CA ARG A 198 19.92 -11.37 -38.07
C ARG A 198 20.38 -12.73 -37.58
N ASP A 199 21.66 -13.02 -37.73
CA ASP A 199 22.25 -14.18 -37.08
C ASP A 199 22.29 -13.86 -35.59
N VAL A 200 21.33 -14.43 -34.86
CA VAL A 200 21.28 -14.30 -33.40
C VAL A 200 22.37 -15.22 -32.88
N LEU A 201 23.56 -14.67 -32.64
CA LEU A 201 24.56 -15.36 -31.83
C LEU A 201 23.91 -15.61 -30.45
N GLU A 202 23.47 -16.83 -30.19
CA GLU A 202 23.00 -17.27 -28.88
C GLU A 202 24.20 -17.17 -27.93
N LYS A 203 24.24 -16.07 -27.16
CA LYS A 203 25.22 -15.92 -26.10
C LYS A 203 24.78 -16.81 -24.94
N PRO A 204 25.67 -17.60 -24.32
CA PRO A 204 25.33 -18.31 -23.09
C PRO A 204 24.83 -17.32 -22.04
N ASP A 205 23.77 -17.70 -21.32
CA ASP A 205 23.06 -16.85 -20.34
C ASP A 205 23.96 -16.24 -19.25
N TRP A 206 25.11 -16.85 -19.01
CA TRP A 206 26.07 -16.45 -17.98
C TRP A 206 27.25 -15.62 -18.51
N THR A 207 27.25 -15.23 -19.78
CA THR A 207 28.33 -14.37 -20.32
C THR A 207 28.21 -12.94 -19.79
N LEU A 208 29.19 -12.53 -18.97
CA LEU A 208 29.28 -11.16 -18.49
C LEU A 208 29.40 -10.20 -19.69
N THR A 209 28.56 -9.16 -19.72
CA THR A 209 28.69 -8.11 -20.74
C THR A 209 30.05 -7.41 -20.60
N HIS A 210 30.58 -6.90 -21.70
CA HIS A 210 31.83 -6.15 -21.69
C HIS A 210 31.81 -4.97 -20.70
N GLU A 211 30.63 -4.37 -20.49
CA GLU A 211 30.41 -3.31 -19.50
C GLU A 211 30.53 -3.82 -18.06
N LEU A 212 29.97 -5.00 -17.76
CA LEU A 212 30.08 -5.65 -16.45
C LEU A 212 31.53 -5.98 -16.10
N LYS A 213 32.35 -6.38 -17.09
CA LYS A 213 33.79 -6.63 -16.90
C LYS A 213 34.55 -5.39 -16.41
N ARG A 214 34.11 -4.19 -16.81
CA ARG A 214 34.75 -2.90 -16.44
C ARG A 214 34.02 -2.17 -15.32
N TYR A 215 32.95 -2.76 -14.77
CA TYR A 215 32.12 -2.09 -13.79
C TYR A 215 32.82 -1.98 -12.43
N LYS A 216 32.90 -0.74 -11.91
CA LYS A 216 33.36 -0.47 -10.55
C LYS A 216 32.15 -0.22 -9.65
N ALA A 217 32.00 -1.01 -8.59
CA ALA A 217 30.88 -0.88 -7.67
C ALA A 217 30.83 0.52 -7.02
N THR A 218 29.63 1.10 -6.98
CA THR A 218 29.43 2.40 -6.30
C THR A 218 29.68 2.26 -4.80
N LYS A 219 30.09 3.37 -4.15
CA LYS A 219 30.26 3.42 -2.68
C LYS A 219 29.02 2.91 -1.92
N ARG A 220 27.82 3.17 -2.47
CA ARG A 220 26.55 2.68 -1.92
C ARG A 220 26.44 1.16 -2.00
N LEU A 221 26.78 0.55 -3.14
CA LEU A 221 26.79 -0.90 -3.31
C LEU A 221 27.77 -1.55 -2.34
N MET A 222 28.97 -0.97 -2.19
CA MET A 222 29.95 -1.45 -1.20
C MET A 222 29.43 -1.36 0.23
N ASN A 223 28.68 -0.31 0.59
CA ASN A 223 28.07 -0.20 1.91
C ASN A 223 26.92 -1.18 2.14
N LEU A 224 26.13 -1.50 1.10
CA LEU A 224 25.07 -2.50 1.18
C LEU A 224 25.61 -3.93 1.27
N ALA A 225 26.78 -4.18 0.69
CA ALA A 225 27.45 -5.47 0.77
C ALA A 225 28.08 -5.77 2.14
N LYS A 226 28.22 -4.75 3.02
CA LYS A 226 28.71 -4.97 4.38
C LYS A 226 27.71 -5.81 5.18
N PRO A 227 28.15 -6.85 5.90
CA PRO A 227 27.25 -7.62 6.75
C PRO A 227 26.69 -6.74 7.87
N LEU A 228 25.39 -6.93 8.18
CA LEU A 228 24.75 -6.26 9.30
C LEU A 228 25.13 -6.96 10.61
N ILE A 229 26.06 -6.38 11.37
CA ILE A 229 26.37 -6.82 12.73
C ILE A 229 25.23 -6.35 13.63
N ARG A 230 24.52 -7.28 14.27
CA ARG A 230 23.46 -6.98 15.26
C ARG A 230 24.05 -7.10 16.66
N ASP A 231 23.73 -6.17 17.55
CA ASP A 231 24.11 -6.27 18.96
C ASP A 231 23.38 -7.48 19.59
N THR A 232 24.15 -8.52 19.93
CA THR A 232 23.67 -9.73 20.61
C THR A 232 23.72 -9.59 22.14
N SER A 233 24.25 -8.48 22.66
CA SER A 233 24.36 -8.19 24.11
C SER A 233 23.02 -8.24 24.85
N MET A 234 21.90 -7.97 24.17
CA MET A 234 20.56 -8.02 24.75
C MET A 234 19.94 -9.42 24.79
N LEU A 235 20.53 -10.41 24.10
CA LEU A 235 20.03 -11.79 24.07
C LEU A 235 20.50 -12.63 25.26
N TYR A 236 21.64 -12.25 25.86
CA TYR A 236 22.21 -12.92 27.02
C TYR A 236 21.97 -12.06 28.26
N GLN A 237 20.79 -12.20 28.85
CA GLN A 237 20.56 -11.70 30.21
C GLN A 237 21.05 -12.76 31.19
N GLU A 238 21.93 -12.40 32.11
CA GLU A 238 22.36 -13.28 33.19
C GLU A 238 21.15 -13.61 34.08
N LEU A 239 20.84 -14.89 34.23
CA LEU A 239 19.79 -15.36 35.13
C LEU A 239 20.35 -15.50 36.55
N PRO A 240 19.61 -15.09 37.59
CA PRO A 240 18.19 -14.68 37.57
C PRO A 240 17.97 -13.20 37.17
N ILE A 241 16.87 -12.95 36.44
CA ILE A 241 16.44 -11.59 36.08
C ILE A 241 16.17 -10.81 37.36
N LYS A 242 16.92 -9.72 37.59
CA LYS A 242 16.72 -8.84 38.74
C LYS A 242 15.33 -8.18 38.66
N ILE A 243 14.41 -8.62 39.52
CA ILE A 243 13.06 -8.04 39.62
C ILE A 243 13.16 -6.71 40.39
N PRO A 244 12.62 -5.60 39.87
CA PRO A 244 12.66 -4.34 40.57
C PRO A 244 11.83 -4.40 41.87
N GLN A 245 12.31 -3.74 42.93
CA GLN A 245 11.67 -3.76 44.25
C GLN A 245 10.23 -3.23 44.25
N THR A 246 9.90 -2.33 43.32
CA THR A 246 8.55 -1.79 43.14
C THR A 246 7.55 -2.88 42.76
N VAL A 247 7.96 -3.85 41.94
CA VAL A 247 7.12 -4.97 41.53
C VAL A 247 6.90 -5.93 42.70
N LEU A 248 7.94 -6.18 43.50
CA LEU A 248 7.82 -7.02 44.71
C LEU A 248 6.89 -6.42 45.77
N LYS A 249 6.88 -5.08 45.88
CA LYS A 249 6.04 -4.34 46.83
C LYS A 249 4.63 -4.06 46.31
N HIS A 250 4.35 -4.31 45.04
CA HIS A 250 3.09 -3.94 44.42
C HIS A 250 1.94 -4.83 44.89
N LYS A 251 0.89 -4.22 45.44
CA LYS A 251 -0.38 -4.90 45.79
C LYS A 251 -1.34 -4.80 44.62
N ALA A 252 -1.84 -5.94 44.14
CA ALA A 252 -2.79 -5.99 43.04
C ALA A 252 -4.09 -5.24 43.37
N THR A 253 -4.68 -4.57 42.37
CA THR A 253 -5.97 -3.90 42.53
C THR A 253 -7.10 -4.91 42.75
N LYS A 254 -8.19 -4.47 43.39
CA LYS A 254 -9.39 -5.32 43.61
C LYS A 254 -9.92 -5.93 42.31
N ARG A 255 -9.92 -5.16 41.20
CA ARG A 255 -10.34 -5.64 39.88
C ARG A 255 -9.42 -6.73 39.33
N THR A 256 -8.11 -6.58 39.47
CA THR A 256 -7.17 -7.63 39.03
C THR A 256 -7.30 -8.89 39.86
N LEU A 257 -7.62 -8.78 41.16
CA LEU A 257 -7.92 -9.93 42.01
C LEU A 257 -9.21 -10.62 41.57
N ASP A 258 -10.28 -9.86 41.30
CA ASP A 258 -11.56 -10.37 40.79
C ASP A 258 -11.40 -11.09 39.44
N LEU A 259 -10.65 -10.49 38.50
CA LEU A 259 -10.36 -11.12 37.21
C LEU A 259 -9.44 -12.34 37.32
N SER A 260 -8.62 -12.44 38.36
CA SER A 260 -7.76 -13.59 38.61
C SER A 260 -8.53 -14.79 39.17
N GLN A 261 -9.73 -14.57 39.73
CA GLN A 261 -10.57 -15.66 40.19
C GLN A 261 -11.22 -16.37 38.99
N PRO A 262 -11.17 -17.70 38.94
CA PRO A 262 -11.83 -18.44 37.87
C PRO A 262 -13.34 -18.23 37.96
N LYS A 263 -13.98 -17.91 36.83
CA LYS A 263 -15.45 -17.87 36.76
C LYS A 263 -16.01 -19.27 37.02
N ALA A 264 -16.70 -19.45 38.14
CA ALA A 264 -17.48 -20.64 38.41
C ALA A 264 -18.52 -20.81 37.30
N ARG A 265 -18.30 -21.78 36.40
CA ARG A 265 -19.36 -22.21 35.46
C ARG A 265 -20.41 -22.91 36.30
N LYS A 266 -21.68 -22.53 36.16
CA LYS A 266 -22.78 -23.31 36.74
C LYS A 266 -22.70 -24.71 36.13
N THR A 267 -22.27 -25.68 36.93
CA THR A 267 -22.19 -27.09 36.56
C THR A 267 -23.59 -27.70 36.67
N SER A 268 -24.44 -27.37 35.71
CA SER A 268 -25.55 -28.22 35.31
C SER A 268 -25.97 -27.80 33.90
N PRO A 269 -25.78 -28.64 32.87
CA PRO A 269 -26.73 -28.58 31.77
C PRO A 269 -28.08 -28.94 32.39
N GLU A 270 -29.03 -28.00 32.42
CA GLU A 270 -30.45 -28.33 32.55
C GLU A 270 -30.78 -29.24 31.36
N ILE A 271 -30.59 -30.55 31.55
CA ILE A 271 -31.22 -31.56 30.71
C ILE A 271 -32.69 -31.42 31.07
N SER A 272 -33.42 -30.62 30.28
CA SER A 272 -34.87 -30.57 30.39
C SER A 272 -35.38 -32.01 30.28
N GLU A 273 -36.21 -32.43 31.22
CA GLU A 273 -36.72 -33.81 31.33
C GLU A 273 -37.32 -34.34 30.02
N ASN A 274 -37.77 -33.45 29.13
CA ASN A 274 -38.21 -33.79 27.77
C ASN A 274 -37.48 -32.95 26.71
N PRO A 275 -36.51 -33.51 25.96
CA PRO A 275 -35.79 -32.79 24.91
C PRO A 275 -36.66 -32.38 23.72
N PHE A 276 -37.88 -32.95 23.61
CA PHE A 276 -38.86 -32.62 22.58
C PHE A 276 -39.93 -31.62 23.05
N ALA A 277 -39.89 -31.19 24.31
CA ALA A 277 -40.85 -30.22 24.83
C ALA A 277 -40.58 -28.84 24.21
N ILE A 278 -41.49 -28.39 23.34
CA ILE A 278 -41.43 -27.07 22.74
C ILE A 278 -41.79 -26.05 23.83
N SER A 279 -40.96 -25.02 24.00
CA SER A 279 -41.23 -23.98 25.00
C SER A 279 -42.60 -23.31 24.74
N PRO A 280 -43.36 -22.94 25.78
CA PRO A 280 -44.69 -22.34 25.62
C PRO A 280 -44.64 -21.01 24.86
N ASN A 281 -43.50 -20.31 24.89
CA ASN A 281 -43.29 -19.09 24.11
C ASN A 281 -43.10 -19.36 22.62
N ALA A 282 -42.49 -20.49 22.25
CA ALA A 282 -42.35 -20.87 20.85
C ALA A 282 -43.71 -21.20 20.21
N LEU A 283 -44.63 -21.83 20.96
CA LEU A 283 -46.02 -22.09 20.49
C LEU A 283 -46.82 -20.80 20.27
N LYS A 284 -46.54 -19.75 21.06
CA LYS A 284 -47.22 -18.45 20.98
C LYS A 284 -46.57 -17.49 19.97
N ALA A 285 -45.42 -17.86 19.39
CA ALA A 285 -44.68 -17.00 18.48
C ALA A 285 -45.43 -16.83 17.16
N LYS A 286 -45.73 -15.57 16.80
CA LYS A 286 -46.29 -15.22 15.50
C LYS A 286 -45.19 -14.75 14.55
N ALA A 287 -45.25 -15.17 13.30
CA ALA A 287 -44.32 -14.71 12.27
C ALA A 287 -44.37 -13.17 12.13
N SER A 288 -43.20 -12.55 11.98
CA SER A 288 -43.07 -11.11 11.76
C SER A 288 -43.79 -10.67 10.47
N LYS A 289 -44.17 -9.40 10.39
CA LYS A 289 -44.80 -8.84 9.18
C LYS A 289 -43.94 -9.11 7.94
N ARG A 290 -42.65 -8.78 8.01
CA ARG A 290 -41.66 -9.04 6.94
C ARG A 290 -41.64 -10.50 6.46
N THR A 291 -41.72 -11.47 7.38
CA THR A 291 -41.72 -12.89 6.99
C THR A 291 -43.01 -13.31 6.31
N LYS A 292 -44.14 -12.64 6.60
CA LYS A 292 -45.39 -12.84 5.87
C LYS A 292 -45.30 -12.23 4.48
N ASP A 293 -44.80 -10.99 4.38
CA ASP A 293 -44.62 -10.29 3.10
C ASP A 293 -43.67 -11.05 2.15
N LEU A 294 -42.63 -11.71 2.69
CA LEU A 294 -41.71 -12.53 1.89
C LEU A 294 -42.31 -13.89 1.49
N ALA A 295 -43.32 -14.37 2.21
CA ALA A 295 -44.01 -15.61 1.90
C ALA A 295 -45.10 -15.41 0.83
N GLU A 296 -45.53 -14.17 0.58
CA GLU A 296 -46.43 -13.85 -0.52
C GLU A 296 -45.70 -14.06 -1.87
N PRO A 297 -46.29 -14.83 -2.81
CA PRO A 297 -45.68 -15.08 -4.10
C PRO A 297 -45.57 -13.78 -4.88
N LYS A 298 -44.36 -13.48 -5.36
CA LYS A 298 -44.11 -12.27 -6.14
C LYS A 298 -44.53 -12.50 -7.59
N GLU A 299 -45.60 -11.86 -8.02
CA GLU A 299 -45.99 -11.83 -9.42
C GLU A 299 -44.93 -11.06 -10.23
N TYR A 300 -44.40 -11.70 -11.28
CA TYR A 300 -43.41 -11.10 -12.17
C TYR A 300 -44.02 -10.99 -13.56
N GLU A 301 -44.27 -9.76 -14.01
CA GLU A 301 -44.64 -9.51 -15.40
C GLU A 301 -43.41 -9.68 -16.29
N ASN A 302 -43.44 -10.67 -17.17
CA ASN A 302 -42.38 -10.94 -18.14
C ASN A 302 -42.39 -9.88 -19.26
N THR A 303 -41.94 -8.67 -18.94
CA THR A 303 -41.75 -7.56 -19.90
C THR A 303 -40.74 -7.86 -21.02
N HIS A 304 -40.02 -8.98 -20.92
CA HIS A 304 -38.95 -9.36 -21.86
C HIS A 304 -39.45 -10.21 -23.04
N ILE A 305 -40.67 -10.74 -22.96
CA ILE A 305 -41.27 -11.48 -24.07
C ILE A 305 -42.16 -10.46 -24.80
N ARG A 306 -41.80 -10.14 -26.05
CA ARG A 306 -42.70 -9.39 -26.93
C ARG A 306 -43.89 -10.30 -27.24
N GLU A 307 -45.10 -9.75 -27.20
CA GLU A 307 -46.33 -10.50 -27.53
C GLU A 307 -46.23 -11.13 -28.92
N ASP A 308 -45.64 -10.42 -29.90
CA ASP A 308 -45.33 -10.94 -31.23
C ASP A 308 -43.82 -10.98 -31.50
N PRO A 309 -43.21 -12.18 -31.63
CA PRO A 309 -41.76 -12.31 -31.87
C PRO A 309 -41.34 -11.84 -33.28
N PHE A 310 -42.28 -11.76 -34.22
CA PHE A 310 -42.03 -11.35 -35.61
C PHE A 310 -42.38 -9.89 -35.90
N ALA A 311 -42.93 -9.16 -34.93
CA ALA A 311 -43.28 -7.75 -35.12
C ALA A 311 -42.00 -6.90 -35.28
N ILE A 312 -41.80 -6.38 -36.49
CA ILE A 312 -40.72 -5.45 -36.80
C ILE A 312 -41.09 -4.09 -36.21
N SER A 313 -40.14 -3.44 -35.54
CA SER A 313 -40.41 -2.13 -34.96
C SER A 313 -40.73 -1.08 -36.05
N PRO A 314 -41.69 -0.16 -35.82
CA PRO A 314 -42.06 0.84 -36.82
C PRO A 314 -40.88 1.76 -37.19
N ALA A 315 -39.91 1.91 -36.29
CA ALA A 315 -38.66 2.62 -36.56
C ALA A 315 -37.78 1.89 -37.59
N ALA A 316 -37.74 0.56 -37.55
CA ALA A 316 -36.98 -0.24 -38.52
C ALA A 316 -37.61 -0.17 -39.92
N LEU A 317 -38.95 -0.15 -40.03
CA LEU A 317 -39.64 0.05 -41.32
C LEU A 317 -39.38 1.43 -41.93
N LYS A 318 -39.22 2.46 -41.10
CA LYS A 318 -38.95 3.85 -41.54
C LYS A 318 -37.46 4.12 -41.81
N ALA A 319 -36.56 3.23 -41.41
CA ALA A 319 -35.12 3.45 -41.50
C ALA A 319 -34.64 3.35 -42.96
N LYS A 320 -34.00 4.41 -43.46
CA LYS A 320 -33.33 4.41 -44.77
C LYS A 320 -31.87 3.99 -44.63
N ALA A 321 -31.37 3.21 -45.57
CA ALA A 321 -29.97 2.78 -45.59
C ALA A 321 -29.01 3.98 -45.71
N LYS A 322 -27.84 3.90 -45.07
CA LYS A 322 -26.80 4.94 -45.16
C LYS A 322 -26.20 4.97 -46.58
N PRO A 323 -25.70 6.13 -47.06
CA PRO A 323 -25.15 6.24 -48.41
C PRO A 323 -23.98 5.25 -48.64
N ARG A 324 -23.08 5.11 -47.67
CA ARG A 324 -21.98 4.14 -47.72
C ARG A 324 -22.45 2.69 -47.85
N THR A 325 -23.53 2.31 -47.18
CA THR A 325 -24.09 0.95 -47.32
C THR A 325 -24.69 0.71 -48.70
N LEU A 326 -25.28 1.75 -49.32
CA LEU A 326 -25.76 1.68 -50.70
C LEU A 326 -24.59 1.59 -51.70
N GLU A 327 -23.48 2.30 -51.45
CA GLU A 327 -22.26 2.21 -52.25
C GLU A 327 -21.62 0.82 -52.19
N LEU A 328 -21.52 0.24 -51.00
CA LEU A 328 -20.95 -1.10 -50.79
C LEU A 328 -21.85 -2.22 -51.34
N ALA A 329 -23.17 -2.00 -51.39
CA ALA A 329 -24.12 -2.95 -51.93
C ALA A 329 -24.09 -3.04 -53.47
N LYS A 330 -23.44 -2.08 -54.15
CA LYS A 330 -23.22 -2.19 -55.59
C LYS A 330 -22.17 -3.29 -55.85
N PRO A 331 -22.41 -4.22 -56.77
CA PRO A 331 -21.43 -5.24 -57.11
C PRO A 331 -20.16 -4.58 -57.66
N LYS A 332 -18.99 -5.12 -57.29
CA LYS A 332 -17.72 -4.68 -57.87
C LYS A 332 -17.71 -5.06 -59.35
N LYS A 333 -17.50 -4.07 -60.22
CA LYS A 333 -17.24 -4.30 -61.64
C LYS A 333 -15.88 -4.94 -61.85
#